data_AF-A0A7W0J975-F1
#
_entry.id   AF-A0A7W0J975-F1
#
_cell.length_a   1.000
_cell.length_b   1.000
_cell.length_c   1.000
_cell.angle_alpha   90.00
_cell.angle_beta   90.00
_cell.angle_gamma   90.00
#
_symmetry.space_group_name_H-M   'P 1'
#
loop_
_entity.id
_entity.type
_entity.pdbx_description
1 polymer ?
#
loop_
_entity_poly.entity_id
_entity_poly.type
_entity_poly.pdbx_seq_one_letter_code
_entity_poly.pdbx_strand_id
1 'polypeptide(L)'
;MNKNLQKNSRTWVFLGAILALVMYFFAIRQILSFANASQIEMIMLGGLTLVFLGAFLSFLVKLIALIFSKNRIQYSTRLRGQMVFILSILIFLAIIITASQWMAHTPPILGRDGKPSPNSIASLEKVRLGGVDQWLIIRGQDVNKPVLLFLSGGPGASEAARVLRFNQELEKHFVVVIWEQRGCGKSYPSHTPKSALT
;
A
#
# COMPACT_ATOMS: atom_id res chain seq x y z
N MET A 1 -1.17 39.58 19.83
CA MET A 1 -0.61 38.21 19.87
C MET A 1 -0.20 37.80 18.44
N ASN A 2 1.09 37.53 18.23
CA ASN A 2 1.78 37.67 16.95
C ASN A 2 1.48 36.52 15.95
N LYS A 3 0.81 36.81 14.83
CA LYS A 3 0.46 35.84 13.77
C LYS A 3 1.69 35.10 13.23
N ASN A 4 2.88 35.69 13.30
CA ASN A 4 4.12 35.05 12.85
C ASN A 4 4.56 33.91 13.78
N LEU A 5 4.38 34.02 15.10
CA LEU A 5 4.70 32.94 16.05
C LEU A 5 3.78 31.73 15.84
N GLN A 6 2.50 31.98 15.57
CA GLN A 6 1.50 30.92 15.36
C GLN A 6 1.66 30.21 14.01
N LYS A 7 2.10 30.94 12.97
CA LYS A 7 2.45 30.34 11.66
C LYS A 7 3.68 29.44 11.79
N ASN A 8 4.72 29.89 12.52
CA ASN A 8 5.93 29.11 12.73
C ASN A 8 5.66 27.80 13.51
N SER A 9 4.85 27.87 14.56
CA SER A 9 4.48 26.70 15.37
C SER A 9 3.83 25.58 14.54
N ARG A 10 2.92 25.91 13.62
CA ARG A 10 2.28 24.90 12.74
C ARG A 10 3.27 24.23 11.78
N THR A 11 4.24 24.98 11.27
CA THR A 11 5.28 24.44 10.39
C THR A 11 6.18 23.46 11.14
N TRP A 12 6.57 23.79 12.38
CA TRP A 12 7.39 22.90 13.22
C TRP A 12 6.67 21.61 13.60
N VAL A 13 5.37 21.66 13.88
CA VAL A 13 4.56 20.45 14.11
C VAL A 13 4.55 19.55 12.86
N PHE A 14 4.43 20.15 11.67
CA PHE A 14 4.46 19.40 10.41
C PHE A 14 5.82 18.74 10.14
N LEU A 15 6.91 19.50 10.31
CA LEU A 15 8.27 18.98 10.15
C LEU A 15 8.58 17.89 11.19
N GLY A 16 8.13 18.06 12.42
CA GLY A 16 8.24 17.05 13.46
C GLY A 16 7.50 15.75 13.12
N ALA A 17 6.30 15.86 12.55
CA ALA A 17 5.53 14.68 12.10
C ALA A 17 6.22 13.94 10.93
N ILE A 18 6.78 14.68 9.96
CA ILE A 18 7.56 14.08 8.86
C ILE A 18 8.81 13.39 9.41
N LEU A 19 9.55 14.05 10.32
CA LEU A 19 10.74 13.47 10.93
C LEU A 19 10.41 12.21 11.73
N ALA A 20 9.30 12.21 12.48
CA ALA A 20 8.84 11.04 13.22
C ALA A 20 8.49 9.87 12.28
N LEU A 21 7.83 10.13 11.14
CA LEU A 21 7.59 9.12 10.11
C LEU A 21 8.90 8.57 9.56
N VAL A 22 9.85 9.44 9.19
CA VAL A 22 11.17 9.01 8.68
C VAL A 22 11.90 8.15 9.72
N MET A 23 11.96 8.58 10.98
CA MET A 23 12.58 7.79 12.05
C MET A 23 11.88 6.45 12.27
N TYR A 24 10.54 6.41 12.17
CA TYR A 24 9.79 5.17 12.26
C TYR A 24 10.21 4.20 11.15
N PHE A 25 10.18 4.61 9.88
CA PHE A 25 10.48 3.71 8.76
C PHE A 25 11.96 3.28 8.70
N PHE A 26 12.91 4.14 9.10
CA PHE A 26 14.34 3.85 8.97
C PHE A 26 15.00 3.25 10.20
N ALA A 27 14.51 3.53 11.42
CA ALA A 27 15.08 3.00 12.65
C ALA A 27 14.14 2.00 13.34
N ILE A 28 12.93 2.44 13.71
CA ILE A 28 12.04 1.65 14.58
C ILE A 28 11.50 0.42 13.84
N ARG A 29 11.11 0.57 12.57
CA ARG A 29 10.50 -0.51 11.77
C ARG A 29 11.41 -1.73 11.61
N GLN A 30 12.73 -1.55 11.62
CA GLN A 30 13.69 -2.65 11.47
C GLN A 30 13.72 -3.60 12.68
N ILE A 31 13.25 -3.13 13.84
CA ILE A 31 13.32 -3.85 15.12
C ILE A 31 11.96 -4.51 15.46
N LEU A 32 10.89 -4.11 14.78
CA LEU A 32 9.54 -4.60 15.02
C LEU A 32 9.26 -5.91 14.27
N SER A 33 8.47 -6.77 14.90
CA SER A 33 7.87 -7.92 14.20
C SER A 33 6.88 -7.44 13.13
N PHE A 34 6.69 -8.24 12.08
CA PHE A 34 5.80 -7.90 10.97
C PHE A 34 4.37 -7.53 11.44
N ALA A 35 3.83 -8.29 12.41
CA ALA A 35 2.51 -8.03 12.97
C ALA A 35 2.44 -6.66 13.67
N ASN A 36 3.40 -6.37 14.56
CA ASN A 36 3.41 -5.10 15.31
C ASN A 36 3.63 -3.89 14.39
N ALA A 37 4.54 -4.02 13.41
CA ALA A 37 4.78 -2.98 12.41
C ALA A 37 3.51 -2.68 11.60
N SER A 38 2.80 -3.72 11.14
CA SER A 38 1.57 -3.55 10.37
C SER A 38 0.46 -2.82 11.17
N GLN A 39 0.29 -3.14 12.45
CA GLN A 39 -0.68 -2.48 13.31
C GLN A 39 -0.36 -0.99 13.49
N ILE A 40 0.90 -0.65 13.77
CA ILE A 40 1.34 0.73 13.92
C ILE A 40 1.13 1.51 12.61
N GLU A 41 1.48 0.91 11.47
CA GLU A 41 1.28 1.52 10.15
C GLU A 41 -0.19 1.79 9.84
N MET A 42 -1.09 0.86 10.18
CA MET A 42 -2.53 1.07 10.03
C MET A 42 -3.05 2.21 10.91
N ILE A 43 -2.57 2.32 12.16
CA ILE A 43 -2.93 3.43 13.05
C ILE A 43 -2.43 4.76 12.47
N MET A 44 -1.20 4.81 11.97
CA MET A 44 -0.63 6.01 11.34
C MET A 44 -1.44 6.43 10.10
N LEU A 45 -1.78 5.48 9.22
CA LEU A 45 -2.61 5.73 8.04
C LEU A 45 -4.03 6.20 8.41
N GLY A 46 -4.65 5.57 9.42
CA GLY A 46 -5.96 5.98 9.94
C GLY A 46 -5.93 7.41 10.49
N GLY A 47 -4.92 7.74 11.29
CA GLY A 47 -4.71 9.09 11.82
C GLY A 47 -4.52 10.13 10.71
N LEU A 48 -3.68 9.85 9.71
CA LEU A 48 -3.47 10.74 8.56
C LEU A 48 -4.77 10.96 7.77
N THR A 49 -5.57 9.90 7.60
CA THR A 49 -6.86 9.96 6.91
C THR A 49 -7.85 10.85 7.67
N LEU A 50 -7.92 10.73 9.01
CA LEU A 50 -8.76 11.59 9.84
C LEU A 50 -8.34 13.07 9.78
N VAL A 51 -7.04 13.35 9.81
CA VAL A 51 -6.50 14.72 9.64
C VAL A 51 -6.90 15.29 8.28
N PHE A 52 -6.79 14.49 7.22
CA PHE A 52 -7.23 14.88 5.89
C PHE A 52 -8.73 15.21 5.84
N LEU A 53 -9.58 14.33 6.37
CA LEU A 53 -11.03 14.52 6.40
C LEU A 53 -11.42 15.79 7.18
N GLY A 54 -10.78 16.04 8.32
CA GLY A 54 -11.00 17.26 9.11
C GLY A 54 -10.58 18.53 8.36
N ALA A 55 -9.42 18.51 7.69
CA ALA A 55 -8.95 19.63 6.85
C ALA A 55 -9.91 19.88 5.67
N PHE A 56 -10.40 18.81 5.04
CA PHE A 56 -11.34 18.87 3.93
C PHE A 56 -12.70 19.43 4.37
N LEU A 57 -13.25 18.98 5.50
CA LEU A 57 -14.49 19.51 6.06
C LEU A 57 -14.36 21.00 6.40
N SER A 58 -13.24 21.41 7.02
CA SER A 58 -12.95 22.82 7.30
C SER A 58 -12.88 23.67 6.02
N PHE A 59 -12.33 23.12 4.94
CA PHE A 59 -12.29 23.75 3.64
C PHE A 59 -13.70 23.96 3.07
N LEU A 60 -14.57 22.94 3.11
CA LEU A 60 -15.96 23.04 2.66
C LEU A 60 -16.74 24.13 3.40
N VAL A 61 -16.64 24.18 4.74
CA VAL A 61 -17.30 25.23 5.55
C VAL A 61 -16.86 26.63 5.11
N LYS A 62 -15.56 26.83 4.85
CA LYS A 62 -15.03 28.13 4.40
C LYS A 62 -15.39 28.45 2.96
N LEU A 63 -15.54 27.44 2.11
CA LEU A 63 -16.03 27.60 0.75
C LEU A 63 -17.47 28.10 0.76
N ILE A 64 -18.33 27.51 1.61
CA ILE A 64 -19.70 27.99 1.83
C ILE A 64 -19.68 29.42 2.37
N ALA A 65 -18.87 29.70 3.40
CA ALA A 65 -18.75 31.03 3.98
C ALA A 65 -18.26 32.09 2.97
N LEU A 66 -17.42 31.73 2.00
CA LEU A 66 -16.98 32.62 0.93
C LEU A 66 -18.16 33.09 0.06
N ILE A 67 -19.14 32.22 -0.22
CA ILE A 67 -20.31 32.54 -1.05
C ILE A 67 -21.10 33.70 -0.43
N PHE A 68 -21.30 33.66 0.89
CA PHE A 68 -22.10 34.63 1.64
C PHE A 68 -21.31 35.82 2.20
N SER A 69 -19.97 35.77 2.16
CA SER A 69 -19.12 36.81 2.74
C SER A 69 -18.93 38.03 1.83
N LYS A 70 -19.08 39.23 2.38
CA LYS A 70 -18.68 40.49 1.72
C LYS A 70 -17.15 40.61 1.58
N ASN A 71 -16.38 40.00 2.49
CA ASN A 71 -14.91 40.07 2.49
C ASN A 71 -14.28 38.92 1.67
N ARG A 72 -14.59 38.86 0.37
CA ARG A 72 -14.17 37.75 -0.51
C ARG A 72 -12.66 37.55 -0.60
N ILE A 73 -11.86 38.63 -0.56
CA ILE A 73 -10.39 38.60 -0.68
C ILE A 73 -9.72 37.87 0.49
N GLN A 74 -10.20 38.08 1.72
CA GLN A 74 -9.63 37.43 2.90
C GLN A 74 -9.97 35.93 2.94
N TYR A 75 -11.16 35.55 2.47
CA TYR A 75 -11.57 34.15 2.39
C TYR A 75 -10.83 33.42 1.26
N SER A 76 -10.66 34.04 0.08
CA SER A 76 -9.98 33.43 -1.06
C SER A 76 -8.50 33.14 -0.78
N THR A 77 -7.78 34.06 -0.13
CA THR A 77 -6.37 33.87 0.25
C THR A 77 -6.19 32.74 1.27
N ARG A 78 -7.09 32.62 2.26
CA ARG A 78 -7.09 31.51 3.22
C ARG A 78 -7.45 30.16 2.59
N LEU A 79 -8.43 30.15 1.69
CA LEU A 79 -8.83 28.95 0.95
C LEU A 79 -7.71 28.46 0.04
N ARG A 80 -6.97 29.36 -0.63
CA ARG A 80 -5.81 29.00 -1.45
C ARG A 80 -4.74 28.27 -0.63
N GLY A 81 -4.42 28.76 0.57
CA GLY A 81 -3.47 28.09 1.46
C GLY A 81 -3.93 26.70 1.92
N GLN A 82 -5.22 26.55 2.25
CA GLN A 82 -5.78 25.24 2.59
C GLN A 82 -5.84 24.29 1.40
N MET A 83 -6.12 24.80 0.20
CA MET A 83 -6.15 24.00 -1.03
C MET A 83 -4.76 23.44 -1.34
N VAL A 84 -3.70 24.26 -1.24
CA VAL A 84 -2.31 23.78 -1.40
C VAL A 84 -1.99 22.68 -0.38
N PHE A 85 -2.42 22.85 0.87
CA PHE A 85 -2.23 21.86 1.92
C PHE A 85 -2.95 20.53 1.64
N ILE A 86 -4.23 20.58 1.27
CA ILE A 86 -5.01 19.39 0.91
C ILE A 86 -4.39 18.69 -0.31
N LEU A 87 -4.01 19.45 -1.33
CA LEU A 87 -3.32 18.92 -2.52
C LEU A 87 -1.99 18.26 -2.17
N SER A 88 -1.20 18.82 -1.25
CA SER A 88 0.04 18.16 -0.81
C SER A 88 -0.20 16.81 -0.13
N ILE A 89 -1.27 16.69 0.66
CA ILE A 89 -1.65 15.41 1.29
C ILE A 89 -2.12 14.42 0.21
N LEU A 90 -2.94 14.86 -0.74
CA LEU A 90 -3.41 14.01 -1.84
C LEU A 90 -2.26 13.51 -2.72
N ILE A 91 -1.31 14.38 -3.06
CA ILE A 91 -0.11 14.00 -3.81
C ILE A 91 0.70 12.97 -3.02
N PHE A 92 0.90 13.20 -1.72
CA PHE A 92 1.62 12.26 -0.87
C PHE A 92 0.92 10.89 -0.77
N LEU A 93 -0.40 10.87 -0.58
CA LEU A 93 -1.19 9.64 -0.59
C LEU A 93 -1.12 8.94 -1.95
N ALA A 94 -1.20 9.69 -3.05
CA ALA A 94 -1.08 9.13 -4.40
C ALA A 94 0.30 8.49 -4.62
N ILE A 95 1.38 9.11 -4.15
CA ILE A 95 2.74 8.55 -4.19
C ILE A 95 2.82 7.24 -3.38
N ILE A 96 2.23 7.20 -2.18
CA ILE A 96 2.21 5.97 -1.37
C ILE A 96 1.44 4.86 -2.08
N ILE A 97 0.27 5.18 -2.64
CA ILE A 97 -0.56 4.22 -3.35
C ILE A 97 0.17 3.68 -4.58
N THR A 98 0.73 4.54 -5.42
CA THR A 98 1.45 4.12 -6.63
C THR A 98 2.71 3.31 -6.29
N ALA A 99 3.49 3.73 -5.29
CA ALA A 99 4.64 2.97 -4.80
C ALA A 99 4.22 1.60 -4.26
N SER A 100 3.12 1.54 -3.50
CA SER A 100 2.54 0.29 -2.99
C SER A 100 2.11 -0.63 -4.14
N GLN A 101 1.43 -0.11 -5.16
CA GLN A 101 1.01 -0.90 -6.32
C GLN A 101 2.19 -1.39 -7.14
N TRP A 102 3.23 -0.57 -7.32
CA TRP A 102 4.46 -0.98 -7.98
C TRP A 102 5.13 -2.11 -7.18
N MET A 103 5.21 -2.00 -5.86
CA MET A 103 5.81 -3.06 -5.05
C MET A 103 4.98 -4.34 -5.02
N ALA A 104 3.69 -4.29 -5.40
CA ALA A 104 2.78 -5.43 -5.51
C ALA A 104 2.84 -6.15 -6.88
N HIS A 105 4.04 -6.33 -7.43
CA HIS A 105 4.30 -7.14 -8.64
C HIS A 105 5.29 -8.28 -8.35
N THR A 106 5.42 -9.23 -9.29
CA THR A 106 6.45 -10.27 -9.22
C THR A 106 7.60 -9.88 -10.14
N PRO A 107 8.78 -9.47 -9.62
CA PRO A 107 9.89 -9.04 -10.46
C PRO A 107 10.48 -10.22 -11.25
N PRO A 108 11.02 -9.98 -12.45
CA PRO A 108 11.65 -11.01 -13.26
C PRO A 108 12.81 -11.66 -12.53
N ILE A 109 13.04 -12.95 -12.77
CA ILE A 109 14.22 -13.66 -12.28
C ILE A 109 15.39 -13.25 -13.17
N LEU A 110 16.40 -12.63 -12.58
CA LEU A 110 17.58 -12.13 -13.29
C LEU A 110 18.68 -13.20 -13.36
N GLY A 111 19.33 -13.29 -14.52
CA GLY A 111 20.56 -14.05 -14.71
C GLY A 111 21.79 -13.34 -14.14
N ARG A 112 22.96 -13.95 -14.32
CA ARG A 112 24.26 -13.38 -13.87
C ARG A 112 24.61 -12.06 -14.58
N ASP A 113 24.02 -11.82 -15.75
CA ASP A 113 24.18 -10.62 -16.56
C ASP A 113 23.22 -9.48 -16.16
N GLY A 114 22.39 -9.69 -15.12
CA GLY A 114 21.40 -8.73 -14.65
C GLY A 114 20.18 -8.59 -15.56
N LYS A 115 20.03 -9.44 -16.58
CA LYS A 115 18.87 -9.45 -17.48
C LYS A 115 17.88 -10.55 -17.10
N PRO A 116 16.59 -10.42 -17.47
CA PRO A 116 15.63 -11.52 -17.28
C PRO A 116 16.15 -12.81 -17.92
N SER A 117 16.19 -13.89 -17.13
CA SER A 117 16.65 -15.19 -17.63
C SER A 117 15.66 -15.70 -18.70
N PRO A 118 16.11 -16.00 -19.94
CA PRO A 118 15.23 -16.29 -21.08
C PRO A 118 14.29 -17.48 -20.87
N ASN A 119 14.71 -18.44 -20.05
CA ASN A 119 13.97 -19.68 -19.80
C ASN A 119 13.26 -19.66 -18.43
N SER A 120 13.31 -18.53 -17.70
CA SER A 120 12.65 -18.37 -16.41
C SER A 120 11.22 -17.87 -16.55
N ILE A 121 10.42 -18.09 -15.51
CA ILE A 121 9.08 -17.53 -15.37
C ILE A 121 8.98 -16.76 -14.06
N ALA A 122 8.34 -15.60 -14.14
CA ALA A 122 7.92 -14.80 -13.00
C ALA A 122 6.64 -14.05 -13.44
N SER A 123 5.49 -14.66 -13.19
CA SER A 123 4.19 -14.10 -13.58
C SER A 123 3.23 -14.05 -12.40
N LEU A 124 2.36 -13.04 -12.43
CA LEU A 124 1.25 -12.89 -11.53
C LEU A 124 -0.01 -12.91 -12.40
N GLU A 125 -0.76 -14.00 -12.33
CA GLU A 125 -1.82 -14.30 -13.27
C GLU A 125 -3.17 -14.34 -12.59
N LYS A 126 -4.17 -13.74 -13.24
CA LYS A 126 -5.56 -13.85 -12.86
C LYS A 126 -6.20 -14.98 -13.64
N VAL A 127 -6.73 -15.97 -12.92
CA VAL A 127 -7.37 -17.16 -13.49
C VAL A 127 -8.82 -17.27 -13.02
N ARG A 128 -9.66 -17.87 -13.85
CA ARG A 128 -11.06 -18.15 -13.52
C ARG A 128 -11.18 -19.56 -12.97
N LEU A 129 -11.39 -19.72 -11.67
CA LEU A 129 -11.49 -21.02 -11.00
C LEU A 129 -12.76 -21.07 -10.15
N GLY A 130 -13.59 -22.11 -10.36
CA GLY A 130 -14.84 -22.28 -9.61
C GLY A 130 -15.85 -21.13 -9.79
N GLY A 131 -15.86 -20.48 -10.95
CA GLY A 131 -16.78 -19.37 -11.22
C GLY A 131 -16.45 -18.06 -10.50
N VAL A 132 -15.23 -17.91 -9.98
CA VAL A 132 -14.69 -16.65 -9.43
C VAL A 132 -13.30 -16.39 -9.95
N ASP A 133 -12.88 -15.12 -9.94
CA ASP A 133 -11.51 -14.77 -10.33
C ASP A 133 -10.57 -15.00 -9.15
N GLN A 134 -9.45 -15.67 -9.39
CA GLN A 134 -8.45 -15.99 -8.39
C GLN A 134 -7.06 -15.66 -8.97
N TRP A 135 -6.06 -15.56 -8.11
CA TRP A 135 -4.70 -15.17 -8.49
C TRP A 135 -3.70 -16.28 -8.22
N LEU A 136 -2.76 -16.42 -9.15
CA LEU A 136 -1.60 -17.28 -9.07
C LEU A 136 -0.33 -16.44 -9.14
N ILE A 137 0.66 -16.76 -8.31
CA ILE A 137 2.03 -16.28 -8.47
C ILE A 137 2.86 -17.45 -8.96
N ILE A 138 3.42 -17.34 -10.16
CA ILE A 138 4.17 -18.41 -10.82
C ILE A 138 5.62 -17.96 -10.96
N ARG A 139 6.55 -18.73 -10.38
CA ARG A 139 7.98 -18.40 -10.39
C ARG A 139 8.84 -19.63 -10.55
N GLY A 140 9.87 -19.56 -11.38
CA GLY A 140 10.84 -20.65 -11.57
C GLY A 140 11.99 -20.22 -12.49
N GLN A 141 13.21 -20.70 -12.21
CA GLN A 141 14.39 -20.34 -12.99
C GLN A 141 14.43 -21.00 -14.38
N ASP A 142 13.64 -22.07 -14.56
CA ASP A 142 13.52 -22.86 -15.79
C ASP A 142 12.09 -23.41 -15.89
N VAL A 143 11.37 -23.05 -16.95
CA VAL A 143 9.98 -23.49 -17.19
C VAL A 143 9.83 -25.00 -17.45
N ASN A 144 10.93 -25.71 -17.73
CA ASN A 144 10.91 -27.15 -17.94
C ASN A 144 11.03 -27.96 -16.63
N LYS A 145 11.18 -27.28 -15.48
CA LYS A 145 11.21 -27.93 -14.17
C LYS A 145 9.82 -28.43 -13.76
N PRO A 146 9.73 -29.45 -12.88
CA PRO A 146 8.45 -29.93 -12.38
C PRO A 146 7.66 -28.80 -11.71
N VAL A 147 6.34 -28.84 -11.83
CA VAL A 147 5.45 -27.87 -11.18
C VAL A 147 5.28 -28.24 -9.71
N LEU A 148 5.44 -27.24 -8.83
CA LEU A 148 5.14 -27.35 -7.40
C LEU A 148 4.02 -26.37 -7.05
N LEU A 149 2.82 -26.89 -6.79
CA LEU A 149 1.69 -26.10 -6.30
C LEU A 149 1.81 -25.92 -4.78
N PHE A 150 1.95 -24.68 -4.33
CA PHE A 150 1.91 -24.30 -2.93
C PHE A 150 0.49 -23.94 -2.51
N LEU A 151 -0.04 -24.67 -1.52
CA LEU A 151 -1.33 -24.42 -0.89
C LEU A 151 -1.11 -23.81 0.50
N SER A 152 -1.70 -22.64 0.74
CA SER A 152 -1.65 -22.00 2.06
C SER A 152 -2.44 -22.83 3.08
N GLY A 153 -1.93 -22.91 4.30
CA GLY A 153 -2.50 -23.75 5.37
C GLY A 153 -3.76 -23.17 6.03
N GLY A 154 -3.56 -22.30 7.04
CA GLY A 154 -4.65 -21.78 7.88
C GLY A 154 -5.69 -20.95 7.12
N PRO A 155 -6.86 -20.65 7.72
CA PRO A 155 -7.90 -19.94 7.00
C PRO A 155 -7.63 -18.44 6.88
N GLY A 156 -7.76 -17.90 5.67
CA GLY A 156 -7.95 -16.45 5.44
C GLY A 156 -6.69 -15.59 5.32
N ALA A 157 -5.49 -16.18 5.30
CA ALA A 157 -4.25 -15.43 5.07
C ALA A 157 -3.53 -15.92 3.80
N SER A 158 -2.96 -14.97 3.04
CA SER A 158 -2.02 -15.30 1.97
C SER A 158 -0.65 -15.61 2.58
N GLU A 159 -0.08 -16.76 2.25
CA GLU A 159 1.30 -17.10 2.60
C GLU A 159 2.32 -16.68 1.53
N ALA A 160 1.88 -16.03 0.45
CA ALA A 160 2.73 -15.71 -0.70
C ALA A 160 4.02 -14.97 -0.30
N ALA A 161 3.93 -13.92 0.52
CA ALA A 161 5.09 -13.17 0.97
C ALA A 161 6.08 -14.04 1.76
N ARG A 162 5.59 -15.00 2.55
CA ARG A 162 6.42 -15.91 3.34
C ARG A 162 7.12 -16.92 2.44
N VAL A 163 6.39 -17.53 1.50
CA VAL A 163 6.95 -18.49 0.53
C VAL A 163 8.00 -17.82 -0.36
N LEU A 164 7.69 -16.65 -0.91
CA LEU A 164 8.62 -15.89 -1.75
C LEU A 164 9.88 -15.46 -1.01
N ARG A 165 9.80 -15.24 0.32
CA ARG A 165 10.95 -14.82 1.13
C ARG A 165 11.79 -15.98 1.64
N PHE A 166 11.16 -17.01 2.19
CA PHE A 166 11.85 -18.07 2.93
C PHE A 166 12.01 -19.36 2.13
N ASN A 167 11.26 -19.53 1.04
CA ASN A 167 11.27 -20.72 0.19
C ASN A 167 11.69 -20.40 -1.25
N GLN A 168 12.34 -19.26 -1.48
CA GLN A 168 12.78 -18.83 -2.82
C GLN A 168 13.70 -19.85 -3.51
N GLU A 169 14.45 -20.66 -2.74
CA GLU A 169 15.31 -21.71 -3.28
C GLU A 169 14.55 -22.76 -4.11
N LEU A 170 13.26 -22.99 -3.81
CA LEU A 170 12.41 -23.89 -4.58
C LEU A 170 12.31 -23.48 -6.06
N GLU A 171 12.43 -22.19 -6.37
CA GLU A 171 12.40 -21.66 -7.75
C GLU A 171 13.55 -22.23 -8.61
N LYS A 172 14.65 -22.75 -8.02
CA LYS A 172 15.74 -23.40 -8.76
C LYS A 172 15.41 -24.83 -9.18
N HIS A 173 14.51 -25.48 -8.45
CA HIS A 173 14.20 -26.90 -8.59
C HIS A 173 12.83 -27.15 -9.23
N PHE A 174 11.92 -26.19 -9.10
CA PHE A 174 10.53 -26.29 -9.51
C PHE A 174 10.06 -25.00 -10.20
N VAL A 175 9.01 -25.14 -11.01
CA VAL A 175 8.09 -24.02 -11.29
C VAL A 175 7.12 -23.94 -10.12
N VAL A 176 7.38 -23.02 -9.20
CA VAL A 176 6.58 -22.80 -8.00
C VAL A 176 5.34 -22.00 -8.37
N VAL A 177 4.17 -22.58 -8.11
CA VAL A 177 2.86 -21.94 -8.29
C VAL A 177 2.26 -21.71 -6.91
N ILE A 178 2.17 -20.45 -6.48
CA ILE A 178 1.49 -20.07 -5.25
C ILE A 178 0.07 -19.68 -5.61
N TRP A 179 -0.91 -20.45 -5.14
CA TRP A 179 -2.31 -20.11 -5.34
C TRP A 179 -2.82 -19.27 -4.16
N GLU A 180 -3.30 -18.07 -4.46
CA GLU A 180 -4.04 -17.27 -3.48
C GLU A 180 -5.49 -17.73 -3.46
N GLN A 181 -5.85 -18.48 -2.42
CA GLN A 181 -7.21 -18.98 -2.19
C GLN A 181 -8.24 -17.84 -2.12
N ARG A 182 -9.50 -18.18 -2.34
CA ARG A 182 -10.63 -17.23 -2.23
C ARG A 182 -10.60 -16.53 -0.88
N GLY A 183 -10.75 -15.20 -0.89
CA GLY A 183 -10.71 -14.43 0.36
C GLY A 183 -9.31 -14.17 0.90
N CYS A 184 -8.25 -14.57 0.19
CA CYS A 184 -6.86 -14.31 0.57
C CYS A 184 -6.16 -13.42 -0.49
N GLY A 185 -5.25 -12.55 -0.05
CA GLY A 185 -4.36 -11.80 -0.96
C GLY A 185 -5.10 -11.04 -2.07
N LYS A 186 -4.64 -11.15 -3.33
CA LYS A 186 -5.31 -10.55 -4.49
C LYS A 186 -6.62 -11.25 -4.86
N SER A 187 -6.85 -12.48 -4.38
CA SER A 187 -8.12 -13.21 -4.47
C SER A 187 -9.13 -12.80 -3.38
N TYR A 188 -8.81 -11.82 -2.52
CA TYR A 188 -9.71 -11.33 -1.49
C TYR A 188 -11.11 -10.91 -2.01
N PRO A 189 -11.25 -10.23 -3.17
CA PRO A 189 -12.57 -9.89 -3.70
C PRO A 189 -13.50 -11.09 -3.93
N SER A 190 -12.96 -12.30 -4.07
CA SER A 190 -13.69 -13.54 -4.38
C SER A 190 -14.21 -14.29 -3.14
N HIS A 191 -14.47 -13.57 -2.05
CA HIS A 191 -14.92 -14.10 -0.77
C HIS A 191 -16.45 -14.34 -0.68
N THR A 192 -17.23 -13.94 -1.69
CA THR A 192 -18.68 -14.07 -1.71
C THR A 192 -19.18 -15.18 -2.65
N PRO A 193 -20.24 -15.94 -2.28
CA PRO A 193 -20.84 -16.00 -0.94
C PRO A 193 -19.91 -16.75 0.03
N LYS A 194 -19.93 -16.37 1.32
CA LYS A 194 -19.09 -17.01 2.35
C LYS A 194 -19.36 -18.51 2.48
N SER A 195 -20.58 -18.96 2.21
CA SER A 195 -20.96 -20.37 2.22
C SER A 195 -20.23 -21.22 1.17
N ALA A 196 -19.64 -20.59 0.16
CA ALA A 196 -18.85 -21.28 -0.87
C ALA A 196 -17.35 -21.26 -0.58
N LEU A 197 -16.92 -20.73 0.57
CA LEU A 197 -15.54 -20.85 1.07
C LEU A 197 -15.45 -22.16 1.86
N THR A 198 -14.96 -23.20 1.20
CA THR A 198 -14.66 -24.52 1.78
C THR A 198 -13.17 -24.75 1.77
#